data_AF-G4YZ37-F1
#
_entry.id   AF-G4YZ37-F1
#
_cell.length_a   1.000
_cell.length_b   1.000
_cell.length_c   1.000
_cell.angle_alpha   90.00
_cell.angle_beta   90.00
_cell.angle_gamma   90.00
#
_symmetry.space_group_name_H-M   'P 1'
#
loop_
_entity.id
_entity.type
_entity.pdbx_description
1 polymer ?
#
loop_
_entity_poly.entity_id
_entity_poly.type
_entity_poly.pdbx_seq_one_letter_code
_entity_poly.pdbx_strand_id
1 'polypeptide(L)'
;MSLGPGLVGSEPKPADLLLHRKRSRIADQLKFPSEGVPKNWKGKDWQAYKFAMQMVFREAELMEIVDGTITKVTLSDAESEEKFDKKQTKIMRLIGMSVPSEILHQIRDKMTGTEMWEALCDLFENKVNKTVKAHTIRRLRDELWTVKFSPGGNMNLHLSKMFNIRTELQTLQYAVDDIDMVEMMLESLLAQAEFESLK
;
A
#
# COMPACT_ATOMS: atom_id res chain seq x y z
N MET A 1 -37.65 -24.93 -39.88
CA MET A 1 -37.03 -24.29 -38.69
C MET A 1 -36.31 -25.38 -37.92
N SER A 2 -34.98 -25.37 -37.87
CA SER A 2 -34.21 -26.26 -37.00
C SER A 2 -33.17 -25.40 -36.28
N LEU A 3 -33.33 -25.30 -34.96
CA LEU A 3 -32.47 -24.54 -34.05
C LEU A 3 -31.20 -25.36 -33.80
N GLY A 4 -30.02 -24.78 -34.06
CA GLY A 4 -28.73 -25.39 -33.73
C GLY A 4 -28.50 -25.44 -32.21
N PRO A 5 -27.73 -26.43 -31.71
CA PRO A 5 -27.49 -26.58 -30.28
C PRO A 5 -26.58 -25.46 -29.78
N GLY A 6 -27.01 -24.81 -28.69
CA GLY A 6 -26.29 -23.71 -28.04
C GLY A 6 -24.93 -24.12 -27.52
N LEU A 7 -23.96 -23.21 -27.69
CA LEU A 7 -22.67 -23.23 -27.01
C LEU A 7 -22.89 -23.19 -25.49
N VAL A 8 -22.82 -24.34 -24.84
CA VAL A 8 -22.61 -24.43 -23.40
C VAL A 8 -21.19 -23.93 -23.14
N GLY A 9 -21.06 -22.73 -22.56
CA GLY A 9 -19.79 -22.23 -22.06
C GLY A 9 -19.29 -23.18 -20.99
N SER A 10 -18.19 -23.89 -21.26
CA SER A 10 -17.59 -24.81 -20.29
C SER A 10 -17.08 -24.01 -19.11
N GLU A 11 -17.59 -24.32 -17.92
CA GLU A 11 -17.15 -23.74 -16.66
C GLU A 11 -15.64 -24.00 -16.48
N PRO A 12 -14.83 -22.96 -16.19
CA PRO A 12 -13.39 -23.10 -16.15
C PRO A 12 -12.97 -24.05 -15.03
N LYS A 13 -12.05 -24.97 -15.33
CA LYS A 13 -11.62 -26.00 -14.38
C LYS A 13 -10.97 -25.34 -13.15
N PRO A 14 -11.05 -25.96 -11.95
CA PRO A 14 -10.47 -25.41 -10.72
C PRO A 14 -8.99 -25.06 -10.82
N ALA A 15 -8.21 -25.80 -11.62
CA ALA A 15 -6.80 -25.52 -11.87
C ALA A 15 -6.59 -24.21 -12.65
N ASP A 16 -7.48 -23.90 -13.58
CA ASP A 16 -7.44 -22.66 -14.37
C ASP A 16 -7.81 -21.46 -13.50
N LEU A 17 -8.80 -21.62 -12.61
CA LEU A 17 -9.15 -20.61 -11.60
C LEU A 17 -7.97 -20.34 -10.65
N LEU A 18 -7.25 -21.37 -10.20
CA LEU A 18 -6.07 -21.22 -9.35
C LEU A 18 -4.90 -20.56 -10.09
N LEU A 19 -4.67 -20.89 -11.36
CA LEU A 19 -3.65 -20.25 -12.18
C LEU A 19 -3.99 -18.79 -12.49
N HIS A 20 -5.25 -18.48 -12.81
CA HIS A 20 -5.71 -17.11 -12.97
C HIS A 20 -5.58 -16.31 -11.67
N ARG A 21 -5.96 -16.89 -10.53
CA ARG A 21 -5.84 -16.23 -9.23
C ARG A 21 -4.38 -16.02 -8.83
N LYS A 22 -3.48 -16.97 -9.11
CA LYS A 22 -2.02 -16.80 -8.91
C LYS A 22 -1.44 -15.75 -9.86
N ARG A 23 -1.81 -15.74 -11.14
CA ARG A 23 -1.35 -14.75 -12.13
C ARG A 23 -1.82 -13.33 -11.80
N SER A 24 -3.09 -13.17 -11.37
CA SER A 24 -3.61 -11.91 -10.85
C SER A 24 -2.79 -11.44 -9.65
N ARG A 25 -2.57 -12.32 -8.67
CA ARG A 25 -1.84 -11.99 -7.44
C ARG A 25 -0.39 -11.58 -7.67
N ILE A 26 0.27 -12.04 -8.73
CA ILE A 26 1.64 -11.63 -9.13
C ILE A 26 1.63 -10.30 -9.89
N ALA A 27 0.59 -10.01 -10.67
CA ALA A 27 0.44 -8.73 -11.36
C ALA A 27 0.19 -7.57 -10.37
N ASP A 28 -0.47 -7.87 -9.24
CA ASP A 28 -0.88 -6.93 -8.20
C ASP A 28 0.22 -6.58 -7.18
N GLN A 29 1.41 -7.19 -7.30
CA GLN A 29 2.53 -6.87 -6.40
C GLN A 29 3.18 -5.54 -6.79
N LEU A 30 3.58 -4.76 -5.79
CA LEU A 30 4.41 -3.58 -5.96
C LEU A 30 5.70 -3.99 -6.69
N LYS A 31 5.97 -3.36 -7.83
CA LYS A 31 7.17 -3.64 -8.64
C LYS A 31 8.13 -2.47 -8.59
N PHE A 32 9.41 -2.80 -8.52
CA PHE A 32 10.53 -1.88 -8.59
C PHE A 32 11.21 -2.06 -9.94
N PRO A 33 10.78 -1.34 -11.00
CA PRO A 33 11.47 -1.36 -12.27
C PRO A 33 12.87 -0.73 -12.14
N SER A 34 13.76 -1.01 -13.10
CA SER A 34 15.11 -0.42 -13.17
C SER A 34 15.12 1.11 -13.26
N GLU A 35 13.97 1.71 -13.59
CA GLU A 35 13.74 3.17 -13.59
C GLU A 35 13.51 3.75 -12.18
N GLY A 36 13.52 2.91 -11.13
CA GLY A 36 13.40 3.28 -9.71
C GLY A 36 11.97 3.59 -9.24
N VAL A 37 11.10 4.10 -10.11
CA VAL A 37 9.73 4.50 -9.75
C VAL A 37 8.83 3.29 -9.49
N PRO A 38 8.20 3.16 -8.31
CA PRO A 38 7.29 2.07 -8.01
C PRO A 38 6.15 1.99 -9.03
N LYS A 39 5.91 0.79 -9.58
CA LYS A 39 4.78 0.51 -10.48
C LYS A 39 3.82 -0.49 -9.85
N ASN A 40 2.56 -0.44 -10.30
CA ASN A 40 1.48 -1.33 -9.88
C ASN A 40 1.09 -1.25 -8.40
N TRP A 41 1.42 -0.16 -7.71
CA TRP A 41 0.91 0.05 -6.37
C TRP A 41 -0.62 0.17 -6.39
N LYS A 42 -1.33 -0.53 -5.50
CA LYS A 42 -2.81 -0.54 -5.42
C LYS A 42 -3.35 0.13 -4.14
N GLY A 43 -2.55 0.99 -3.51
CA GLY A 43 -2.93 1.61 -2.23
C GLY A 43 -2.73 0.73 -1.00
N LYS A 44 -2.14 -0.47 -1.13
CA LYS A 44 -1.83 -1.39 -0.02
C LYS A 44 -0.38 -1.25 0.40
N ASP A 45 -0.07 -1.49 1.67
CA ASP A 45 1.29 -1.39 2.22
C ASP A 45 1.89 0.03 2.01
N TRP A 46 1.16 1.07 2.43
CA TRP A 46 1.57 2.48 2.27
C TRP A 46 3.02 2.73 2.69
N GLN A 47 3.48 2.12 3.78
CA GLN A 47 4.85 2.29 4.27
C GLN A 47 5.91 1.81 3.27
N ALA A 48 5.67 0.68 2.60
CA ALA A 48 6.58 0.15 1.59
C ALA A 48 6.63 1.07 0.35
N TYR A 49 5.46 1.55 -0.10
CA TYR A 49 5.38 2.51 -1.19
C TYR A 49 6.05 3.85 -0.84
N LYS A 50 5.77 4.40 0.34
CA LYS A 50 6.34 5.66 0.82
C LYS A 50 7.86 5.58 0.88
N PHE A 51 8.40 4.51 1.47
CA PHE A 51 9.84 4.26 1.52
C PHE A 51 10.45 4.22 0.11
N ALA A 52 9.82 3.51 -0.81
CA ALA A 52 10.29 3.41 -2.19
C ALA A 52 10.34 4.76 -2.91
N MET A 53 9.27 5.55 -2.80
CA MET A 53 9.22 6.90 -3.36
C MET A 53 10.26 7.83 -2.74
N GLN A 54 10.50 7.73 -1.42
CA GLN A 54 11.56 8.50 -0.75
C GLN A 54 12.96 8.14 -1.29
N MET A 55 13.21 6.89 -1.66
CA MET A 55 14.47 6.51 -2.33
C MET A 55 14.59 7.18 -3.71
N VAL A 56 13.53 7.16 -4.52
CA VAL A 56 13.49 7.84 -5.82
C VAL A 56 13.78 9.33 -5.67
N PHE A 57 13.20 9.99 -4.67
CA PHE A 57 13.45 11.40 -4.42
C PHE A 57 14.89 11.66 -3.94
N ARG A 58 15.51 10.76 -3.18
CA ARG A 58 16.93 10.88 -2.79
C ARG A 58 17.84 10.78 -4.01
N GLU A 59 17.65 9.76 -4.83
CA GLU A 59 18.44 9.56 -6.05
C GLU A 59 18.30 10.73 -7.04
N ALA A 60 17.14 11.38 -7.06
CA ALA A 60 16.86 12.52 -7.93
C ALA A 60 17.22 13.89 -7.32
N GLU A 61 17.79 13.94 -6.10
CA GLU A 61 18.10 15.18 -5.35
C GLU A 61 16.86 16.09 -5.15
N LEU A 62 15.74 15.47 -4.81
CA LEU A 62 14.43 16.10 -4.60
C LEU A 62 13.96 16.08 -3.14
N MET A 63 14.60 15.29 -2.25
CA MET A 63 14.12 15.13 -0.86
C MET A 63 13.95 16.45 -0.12
N GLU A 64 14.95 17.33 -0.18
CA GLU A 64 14.94 18.63 0.52
C GLU A 64 13.82 19.57 0.04
N ILE A 65 13.27 19.32 -1.15
CA ILE A 65 12.11 20.07 -1.66
C ILE A 65 10.81 19.40 -1.20
N VAL A 66 10.77 18.07 -1.23
CA VAL A 66 9.60 17.27 -0.85
C VAL A 66 9.32 17.33 0.65
N ASP A 67 10.35 17.43 1.48
CA ASP A 67 10.22 17.62 2.94
C ASP A 67 10.04 19.08 3.37
N GLY A 68 10.13 20.02 2.42
CA GLY A 68 9.96 21.45 2.66
C GLY A 68 11.18 22.17 3.25
N THR A 69 12.34 21.52 3.32
CA THR A 69 13.59 22.14 3.79
C THR A 69 14.01 23.33 2.91
N ILE A 70 13.90 23.17 1.59
CA ILE A 70 14.10 24.24 0.61
C ILE A 70 12.73 24.75 0.17
N THR A 71 12.50 26.05 0.35
CA THR A 71 11.29 26.72 -0.13
C THR A 71 11.66 27.82 -1.12
N LYS A 72 10.71 28.24 -1.96
CA LYS A 72 10.94 29.31 -2.93
C LYS A 72 11.44 30.61 -2.27
N VAL A 73 11.05 30.87 -1.02
CA VAL A 73 11.46 32.05 -0.23
C VAL A 73 12.94 32.02 0.19
N THR A 74 13.56 30.83 0.23
CA THR A 74 14.98 30.66 0.58
C THR A 74 15.94 30.89 -0.58
N LEU A 75 15.41 31.18 -1.77
CA LEU A 75 16.16 31.34 -3.00
C LEU A 75 16.35 32.84 -3.31
N SER A 76 17.58 33.24 -3.65
CA SER A 76 17.98 34.64 -3.76
C SER A 76 18.04 35.17 -5.21
N ASP A 77 17.86 34.31 -6.22
CA ASP A 77 17.98 34.69 -7.63
C ASP A 77 17.01 33.95 -8.57
N ALA A 78 16.69 34.56 -9.71
CA ALA A 78 15.72 34.03 -10.67
C ALA A 78 16.13 32.69 -11.32
N GLU A 79 17.42 32.41 -11.46
CA GLU A 79 17.90 31.13 -12.00
C GLU A 79 17.64 29.99 -11.01
N SER A 80 17.78 30.25 -9.73
CA SER A 80 17.48 29.31 -8.65
C SER A 80 15.97 29.04 -8.53
N GLU A 81 15.12 30.05 -8.76
CA GLU A 81 13.65 29.88 -8.82
C GLU A 81 13.21 28.97 -9.98
N GLU A 82 13.73 29.18 -11.19
CA GLU A 82 13.36 28.35 -12.34
C GLU A 82 13.78 26.88 -12.13
N LYS A 83 14.96 26.64 -11.55
CA LYS A 83 15.42 25.30 -11.17
C LYS A 83 14.49 24.66 -10.14
N PHE A 84 14.03 25.44 -9.16
CA PHE A 84 13.08 24.96 -8.15
C PHE A 84 11.73 24.55 -8.77
N ASP A 85 11.16 25.39 -9.64
CA ASP A 85 9.88 25.10 -10.31
C ASP A 85 9.98 23.85 -11.22
N LYS A 86 11.13 23.64 -11.87
CA LYS A 86 11.42 22.39 -12.61
C LYS A 86 11.48 21.17 -11.68
N LYS A 87 12.09 21.28 -10.50
CA LYS A 87 12.12 20.19 -9.51
C LYS A 87 10.71 19.89 -8.96
N GLN A 88 9.91 20.90 -8.67
CA GLN A 88 8.48 20.74 -8.30
C GLN A 88 7.71 19.96 -9.37
N THR A 89 7.85 20.34 -10.64
CA THR A 89 7.22 19.64 -11.77
C THR A 89 7.69 18.19 -11.88
N LYS A 90 8.99 17.93 -11.66
CA LYS A 90 9.54 16.57 -11.67
C LYS A 90 8.93 15.70 -10.58
N ILE A 91 8.74 16.24 -9.38
CA ILE A 91 8.08 15.53 -8.26
C ILE A 91 6.65 15.16 -8.64
N MET A 92 5.84 16.11 -9.13
CA MET A 92 4.45 15.85 -9.55
C MET A 92 4.37 14.73 -10.59
N ARG A 93 5.28 14.76 -11.58
CA ARG A 93 5.35 13.72 -12.62
C ARG A 93 5.67 12.34 -12.02
N LEU A 94 6.67 12.24 -11.14
CA LEU A 94 7.05 10.97 -10.51
C LEU A 94 5.90 10.38 -9.70
N ILE A 95 5.22 11.21 -8.90
CA ILE A 95 4.06 10.79 -8.12
C ILE A 95 2.95 10.32 -9.07
N GLY A 96 2.56 11.15 -10.04
CA GLY A 96 1.46 10.84 -10.96
C GLY A 96 1.67 9.58 -11.80
N MET A 97 2.92 9.21 -12.09
CA MET A 97 3.25 7.97 -12.80
C MET A 97 3.29 6.72 -11.91
N SER A 98 3.38 6.90 -10.59
CA SER A 98 3.54 5.80 -9.62
C SER A 98 2.25 5.38 -8.92
N VAL A 99 1.24 6.26 -8.90
CA VAL A 99 -0.05 6.01 -8.24
C VAL A 99 -1.16 5.61 -9.24
N PRO A 100 -2.14 4.79 -8.82
CA PRO A 100 -3.39 4.57 -9.55
C PRO A 100 -4.16 5.84 -9.89
N SER A 101 -4.99 5.79 -10.93
CA SER A 101 -5.87 6.87 -11.37
C SER A 101 -6.79 7.39 -10.27
N GLU A 102 -7.31 6.50 -9.43
CA GLU A 102 -8.26 6.84 -8.36
C GLU A 102 -7.58 7.67 -7.26
N ILE A 103 -6.30 7.38 -6.98
CA ILE A 103 -5.48 8.13 -6.02
C ILE A 103 -5.04 9.44 -6.67
N LEU A 104 -4.60 9.41 -7.93
CA LEU A 104 -4.21 10.61 -8.68
C LEU A 104 -5.34 11.65 -8.70
N HIS A 105 -6.58 11.24 -8.92
CA HIS A 105 -7.73 12.15 -8.91
C HIS A 105 -7.92 12.89 -7.58
N GLN A 106 -7.48 12.33 -6.46
CA GLN A 106 -7.65 12.94 -5.14
C GLN A 106 -6.55 13.97 -4.81
N ILE A 107 -5.41 13.92 -5.51
CA ILE A 107 -4.24 14.77 -5.22
C ILE A 107 -3.83 15.67 -6.39
N ARG A 108 -4.50 15.58 -7.55
CA ARG A 108 -4.12 16.32 -8.77
C ARG A 108 -4.42 17.82 -8.74
N ASP A 109 -5.18 18.29 -7.75
CA ASP A 109 -5.56 19.69 -7.57
C ASP A 109 -4.44 20.54 -6.93
N LYS A 110 -3.34 19.91 -6.51
CA LYS A 110 -2.20 20.58 -5.88
C LYS A 110 -1.34 21.31 -6.91
N MET A 111 -0.82 22.48 -6.52
CA MET A 111 -0.12 23.39 -7.42
C MET A 111 1.38 23.08 -7.48
N THR A 112 1.92 22.43 -6.46
CA THR A 112 3.34 22.06 -6.37
C THR A 112 3.53 20.57 -6.08
N GLY A 113 4.70 20.05 -6.39
CA GLY A 113 5.10 18.68 -6.08
C GLY A 113 5.18 18.41 -4.57
N THR A 114 5.63 19.39 -3.79
CA THR A 114 5.65 19.33 -2.32
C THR A 114 4.23 19.16 -1.76
N GLU A 115 3.28 20.02 -2.17
CA GLU A 115 1.87 19.91 -1.75
C GLU A 115 1.23 18.60 -2.22
N MET A 116 1.55 18.14 -3.44
CA MET A 116 1.04 16.87 -3.97
C MET A 116 1.55 15.67 -3.15
N TRP A 117 2.82 15.69 -2.74
CA TRP A 117 3.38 14.66 -1.86
C TRP A 117 2.79 14.70 -0.45
N GLU A 118 2.63 15.90 0.12
CA GLU A 118 2.02 16.09 1.43
C GLU A 118 0.57 15.58 1.44
N ALA A 119 -0.24 15.95 0.44
CA ALA A 119 -1.61 15.48 0.29
C ALA A 119 -1.69 13.96 0.15
N LEU A 120 -0.74 13.34 -0.56
CA LEU A 120 -0.66 11.88 -0.67
C LEU A 120 -0.29 11.24 0.68
N CYS A 121 0.64 11.83 1.43
CA CYS A 121 0.94 11.37 2.78
C CYS A 121 -0.28 11.50 3.69
N ASP A 122 -1.00 12.61 3.64
CA ASP A 122 -2.19 12.84 4.46
C ASP A 122 -3.33 11.87 4.13
N LEU A 123 -3.49 11.51 2.85
CA LEU A 123 -4.50 10.54 2.41
C LEU A 123 -4.30 9.16 3.04
N PHE A 124 -3.05 8.72 3.20
CA PHE A 124 -2.74 7.36 3.69
C PHE A 124 -2.34 7.30 5.16
N GLU A 125 -1.71 8.35 5.68
CA GLU A 125 -1.41 8.49 7.11
C GLU A 125 -2.63 9.00 7.89
N ASN A 126 -3.69 9.40 7.17
CA ASN A 126 -4.97 9.83 7.72
C ASN A 126 -4.82 10.91 8.79
N LYS A 127 -3.90 11.87 8.59
CA LYS A 127 -3.64 12.96 9.54
C LYS A 127 -4.84 13.90 9.70
N VAL A 128 -5.69 14.00 8.67
CA VAL A 128 -6.78 14.98 8.59
C VAL A 128 -8.17 14.35 8.72
N ASN A 129 -8.43 13.16 8.15
CA ASN A 129 -9.76 12.54 8.14
C ASN A 129 -9.96 11.52 9.27
N LYS A 130 -10.46 12.02 10.41
CA LYS A 130 -10.72 11.20 11.62
C LYS A 130 -11.65 10.01 11.36
N THR A 131 -12.65 10.15 10.51
CA THR A 131 -13.64 9.09 10.22
C THR A 131 -13.01 7.93 9.45
N VAL A 132 -12.23 8.23 8.41
CA VAL A 132 -11.50 7.21 7.63
C VAL A 132 -10.41 6.55 8.46
N LYS A 133 -9.73 7.32 9.31
CA LYS A 133 -8.76 6.79 10.30
C LYS A 133 -9.42 5.77 11.21
N ALA A 134 -10.55 6.11 11.83
CA ALA A 134 -11.29 5.22 12.72
C ALA A 134 -11.78 3.95 12.01
N HIS A 135 -12.30 4.07 10.79
CA HIS A 135 -12.71 2.91 9.98
C HIS A 135 -11.53 2.00 9.63
N THR A 136 -10.39 2.58 9.24
CA THR A 136 -9.17 1.82 8.89
C THR A 136 -8.60 1.11 10.11
N ILE A 137 -8.53 1.79 11.26
CA ILE A 137 -8.13 1.18 12.54
C ILE A 137 -9.03 -0.01 12.86
N ARG A 138 -10.35 0.16 12.78
CA ARG A 138 -11.30 -0.92 13.04
C ARG A 138 -11.06 -2.11 12.11
N ARG A 139 -10.98 -1.87 10.80
CA ARG A 139 -10.74 -2.91 9.80
C ARG A 139 -9.44 -3.69 10.07
N LEU A 140 -8.34 -2.98 10.36
CA LEU A 140 -7.04 -3.59 10.62
C LEU A 140 -7.05 -4.38 11.94
N ARG A 141 -7.70 -3.86 12.98
CA ARG A 141 -7.86 -4.58 14.25
C ARG A 141 -8.66 -5.86 14.06
N ASP A 142 -9.77 -5.79 13.32
CA ASP A 142 -10.61 -6.96 13.02
C ASP A 142 -9.83 -7.97 12.16
N GLU A 143 -9.01 -7.52 11.20
CA GLU A 143 -8.12 -8.40 10.42
C GLU A 143 -7.05 -9.08 11.30
N LEU A 144 -6.48 -8.35 12.26
CA LEU A 144 -5.48 -8.91 13.18
C LEU A 144 -6.06 -10.00 14.08
N TRP A 145 -7.28 -9.81 14.60
CA TRP A 145 -7.99 -10.81 15.43
C TRP A 145 -8.45 -12.03 14.64
N THR A 146 -8.81 -11.84 13.37
CA THR A 146 -9.43 -12.91 12.56
C THR A 146 -8.44 -13.68 11.70
N VAL A 147 -7.17 -13.25 11.63
CA VAL A 147 -6.14 -13.98 10.88
C VAL A 147 -5.92 -15.34 11.52
N LYS A 148 -6.07 -16.42 10.73
CA LYS A 148 -5.84 -17.80 11.17
C LYS A 148 -4.67 -18.40 10.42
N PHE A 149 -3.85 -19.16 11.14
CA PHE A 149 -2.80 -19.93 10.53
C PHE A 149 -3.39 -21.06 9.70
N SER A 150 -2.92 -21.19 8.46
CA SER A 150 -3.45 -22.20 7.53
C SER A 150 -2.69 -23.52 7.70
N PRO A 151 -3.35 -24.69 7.68
CA PRO A 151 -2.68 -25.99 7.76
C PRO A 151 -1.62 -26.14 6.67
N GLY A 152 -0.41 -26.54 7.05
CA GLY A 152 0.75 -26.63 6.13
C GLY A 152 1.27 -25.28 5.63
N GLY A 153 0.84 -24.17 6.22
CA GLY A 153 1.29 -22.82 5.90
C GLY A 153 2.70 -22.52 6.40
N ASN A 154 3.28 -21.41 5.91
CA ASN A 154 4.57 -20.93 6.39
C ASN A 154 4.37 -20.03 7.62
N MET A 155 4.85 -20.47 8.78
CA MET A 155 4.73 -19.74 10.05
C MET A 155 5.35 -18.34 9.99
N ASN A 156 6.53 -18.20 9.40
CA ASN A 156 7.20 -16.91 9.29
C ASN A 156 6.39 -15.93 8.44
N LEU A 157 5.78 -16.40 7.34
CA LEU A 157 4.92 -15.56 6.51
C LEU A 157 3.64 -15.14 7.26
N HIS A 158 3.08 -16.03 8.09
CA HIS A 158 1.92 -15.73 8.93
C HIS A 158 2.25 -14.67 9.98
N LEU A 159 3.31 -14.87 10.75
CA LEU A 159 3.77 -13.90 11.76
C LEU A 159 4.13 -12.56 11.12
N SER A 160 4.82 -12.56 9.97
CA SER A 160 5.14 -11.34 9.22
C SER A 160 3.88 -10.57 8.84
N LYS A 161 2.81 -11.25 8.42
CA LYS A 161 1.53 -10.60 8.14
C LYS A 161 0.97 -9.91 9.39
N MET A 162 0.98 -10.59 10.54
CA MET A 162 0.48 -10.02 11.80
C MET A 162 1.30 -8.80 12.23
N PHE A 163 2.64 -8.87 12.15
CA PHE A 163 3.51 -7.74 12.48
C PHE A 163 3.34 -6.54 11.53
N ASN A 164 3.11 -6.79 10.24
CA ASN A 164 2.82 -5.72 9.29
C ASN A 164 1.51 -5.00 9.65
N ILE A 165 0.45 -5.73 10.02
CA ILE A 165 -0.81 -5.12 10.47
C ILE A 165 -0.59 -4.30 11.74
N ARG A 166 0.19 -4.80 12.72
CA ARG A 166 0.56 -4.04 13.93
C ARG A 166 1.30 -2.74 13.59
N THR A 167 2.23 -2.81 12.64
CA THR A 167 2.98 -1.64 12.16
C THR A 167 2.06 -0.61 11.52
N GLU A 168 1.12 -1.04 10.67
CA GLU A 168 0.11 -0.14 10.09
C GLU A 168 -0.75 0.53 11.16
N LEU A 169 -1.23 -0.20 12.15
CA LEU A 169 -1.98 0.36 13.29
C LEU A 169 -1.16 1.42 14.04
N GLN A 170 0.12 1.16 14.29
CA GLN A 170 1.01 2.10 14.95
C GLN A 170 1.20 3.39 14.14
N THR A 171 1.27 3.31 12.81
CA THR A 171 1.36 4.50 11.94
C THR A 171 0.10 5.36 12.01
N LEU A 172 -1.04 4.75 12.32
CA LEU A 172 -2.31 5.43 12.61
C LEU A 172 -2.41 5.85 14.09
N GLN A 173 -1.33 5.85 14.86
CA GLN A 173 -1.31 6.18 16.29
C GLN A 173 -2.24 5.27 17.13
N TYR A 174 -2.50 4.06 16.66
CA TYR A 174 -3.19 3.03 17.44
C TYR A 174 -2.17 2.00 17.92
N ALA A 175 -1.88 2.01 19.21
CA ALA A 175 -0.97 1.04 19.82
C ALA A 175 -1.71 -0.28 20.06
N VAL A 176 -1.07 -1.39 19.68
CA VAL A 176 -1.44 -2.74 20.13
C VAL A 176 -0.41 -3.12 21.19
N ASP A 177 -0.87 -3.45 22.39
CA ASP A 177 -0.02 -3.88 23.49
C ASP A 177 0.69 -5.19 23.13
N ASP A 178 1.88 -5.42 23.69
CA ASP A 178 2.62 -6.65 23.42
C ASP A 178 1.87 -7.88 23.94
N ILE A 179 1.17 -7.77 25.07
CA ILE A 179 0.38 -8.86 25.65
C ILE A 179 -0.79 -9.21 24.72
N ASP A 180 -1.56 -8.20 24.28
CA ASP A 180 -2.65 -8.38 23.33
C ASP A 180 -2.15 -9.00 22.01
N MET A 181 -0.97 -8.58 21.54
CA MET A 181 -0.35 -9.11 20.33
C MET A 181 -0.01 -10.61 20.48
N VAL A 182 0.55 -11.00 21.62
CA VAL A 182 0.85 -12.41 21.91
C VAL A 182 -0.43 -13.24 22.01
N GLU A 183 -1.46 -12.74 22.67
CA GLU A 183 -2.77 -13.40 22.76
C GLU A 183 -3.37 -13.63 21.36
N MET A 184 -3.42 -12.60 20.52
CA MET A 184 -3.89 -12.72 19.13
C MET A 184 -3.06 -13.71 18.31
N MET A 185 -1.74 -13.75 18.49
CA MET A 185 -0.89 -14.74 17.84
C MET A 185 -1.26 -16.15 18.27
N LEU A 186 -1.42 -16.41 19.56
CA LEU A 186 -1.80 -17.73 20.08
C LEU A 186 -3.18 -18.15 19.56
N GLU A 187 -4.18 -17.26 19.58
CA GLU A 187 -5.51 -17.54 19.03
C GLU A 187 -5.53 -17.79 17.52
N SER A 188 -4.59 -17.20 16.78
CA SER A 188 -4.44 -17.46 15.35
C SER A 188 -3.99 -18.90 15.06
N LEU A 189 -3.30 -19.54 16.03
CA LEU A 189 -2.78 -20.90 15.96
C LEU A 189 -3.75 -21.94 16.52
N LEU A 190 -4.50 -21.60 17.58
CA LEU A 190 -5.40 -22.54 18.28
C LEU A 190 -6.50 -23.12 17.38
N ALA A 191 -6.86 -22.46 16.29
CA ALA A 191 -7.76 -23.01 15.27
C ALA A 191 -7.26 -24.34 14.64
N GLN A 192 -5.96 -24.66 14.75
CA GLN A 192 -5.39 -25.93 14.26
C GLN A 192 -5.40 -27.03 15.34
N ALA A 193 -5.25 -26.68 16.62
CA ALA A 193 -5.19 -27.66 17.71
C ALA A 193 -6.52 -28.42 17.87
N GLU A 194 -7.65 -27.74 17.65
CA GLU A 194 -8.98 -28.38 17.63
C GLU A 194 -9.11 -29.39 16.47
N PHE A 195 -8.48 -29.13 15.32
CA PHE A 195 -8.50 -30.02 14.15
C PHE A 195 -7.59 -31.26 14.30
N GLU A 196 -6.47 -31.14 15.01
CA GLU A 196 -5.54 -32.26 15.23
C GLU A 196 -6.03 -33.19 16.36
N SER A 197 -6.79 -32.68 17.33
CA SER A 197 -7.39 -33.48 18.42
C SER A 197 -8.59 -34.35 18.00
N LEU A 198 -9.07 -34.20 16.76
CA LEU A 198 -10.21 -34.92 16.19
C LEU A 198 -9.80 -36.03 15.19
N LYS A 199 -8.52 -36.45 15.19
CA LYS A 199 -8.02 -37.61 14.44
C LYS A 199 -7.66 -38.76 15.38
#